data_AF-A0A956ITT6-F1
#
_entry.id   AF-A0A956ITT6-F1
#
_cell.length_a   1.000
_cell.length_b   1.000
_cell.length_c   1.000
_cell.angle_alpha   90.00
_cell.angle_beta   90.00
_cell.angle_gamma   90.00
#
_symmetry.space_group_name_H-M   'P 1'
#
loop_
_entity.id
_entity.type
_entity.pdbx_description
1 polymer ?
#
loop_
_entity_poly.entity_id
_entity_poly.type
_entity_poly.pdbx_seq_one_letter_code
_entity_poly.pdbx_strand_id
1 'polypeptide(L)'
;GQRGSVKLVPKGRTMEGIACHLDSPGLAALVDAMKSVRGPDGAKQYSMTGSLPLVRDLQRNGFDVQITGFGRSTYYHAPNEQAKLEHFEQGFAILGEICERLG
;
A
#
# COMPACT_ATOMS: atom_id res chain seq x y z
N GLY A 1 35.99 33.43 -7.42
CA GLY A 1 34.59 33.31 -6.98
C GLY A 1 34.56 32.66 -5.61
N GLN A 2 33.72 33.15 -4.69
CA GLN A 2 33.59 32.55 -3.36
C GLN A 2 32.70 31.31 -3.41
N ARG A 3 33.08 30.28 -2.65
CA ARG A 3 32.36 29.03 -2.52
C ARG A 3 31.79 28.98 -1.11
N GLY A 4 30.47 28.88 -0.99
CA GLY A 4 29.78 28.70 0.28
C GLY A 4 29.13 27.31 0.36
N SER A 5 28.85 26.86 1.58
CA SER A 5 28.10 25.63 1.83
C SER A 5 26.92 25.90 2.73
N VAL A 6 25.78 25.28 2.42
CA VAL A 6 24.59 25.27 3.27
C VAL A 6 24.37 23.84 3.76
N LYS A 7 24.08 23.68 5.04
CA LYS A 7 23.69 22.40 5.64
C LYS A 7 22.20 22.42 5.97
N LEU A 8 21.46 21.47 5.43
CA LEU A 8 20.08 21.24 5.81
C LEU A 8 20.03 20.35 7.05
N VAL A 9 19.25 20.74 8.04
CA VAL A 9 18.99 19.96 9.25
C VAL A 9 17.49 19.78 9.41
N PRO A 10 17.00 18.54 9.62
CA PRO A 10 15.59 18.30 9.87
C PRO A 10 15.13 19.03 11.13
N LYS A 11 13.93 19.62 11.11
CA LYS A 11 13.30 20.25 12.27
C LYS A 11 12.05 19.47 12.66
N GLY A 12 12.01 18.95 13.88
CA GLY A 12 10.87 18.17 14.40
C GLY A 12 10.93 16.68 14.07
N ARG A 13 9.78 16.00 14.21
CA ARG A 13 9.67 14.57 13.87
C ARG A 13 9.73 14.37 12.35
N THR A 14 10.70 13.60 11.89
CA THR A 14 10.79 13.14 10.51
C THR A 14 9.97 11.88 10.32
N MET A 15 9.24 11.79 9.20
CA MET A 15 8.64 10.54 8.75
C MET A 15 9.43 10.00 7.56
N GLU A 16 9.65 8.70 7.55
CA GLU A 16 10.34 8.01 6.45
C GLU A 16 9.35 7.61 5.36
N GLY A 17 9.79 7.71 4.11
CA GLY A 17 9.13 7.05 3.01
C GLY A 17 9.33 5.53 3.08
N ILE A 18 8.50 4.81 2.33
CA ILE A 18 8.51 3.36 2.26
C ILE A 18 8.76 2.98 0.80
N ALA A 19 9.78 2.16 0.55
CA ALA A 19 10.02 1.58 -0.76
C ALA A 19 9.27 0.24 -0.85
N CYS A 20 8.59 0.01 -1.97
CA CYS A 20 7.95 -1.26 -2.26
C CYS A 20 8.98 -2.26 -2.76
N HIS A 21 8.95 -3.48 -2.23
CA HIS A 21 9.76 -4.59 -2.73
C HIS A 21 8.98 -5.26 -3.88
N LEU A 22 9.33 -4.95 -5.12
CA LEU A 22 8.53 -5.36 -6.29
C LEU A 22 8.62 -6.85 -6.61
N ASP A 23 9.68 -7.52 -6.13
CA ASP A 23 9.90 -8.96 -6.30
C ASP A 23 9.45 -9.77 -5.06
N SER A 24 8.60 -9.17 -4.22
CA SER A 24 8.06 -9.79 -3.02
C SER A 24 7.10 -10.95 -3.36
N PRO A 25 7.21 -12.11 -2.68
CA PRO A 25 6.20 -13.17 -2.75
C PRO A 25 4.79 -12.70 -2.35
N GLY A 26 4.69 -11.88 -1.30
CA GLY A 26 3.42 -11.29 -0.85
C GLY A 26 2.80 -10.38 -1.91
N LEU A 27 3.61 -9.58 -2.62
CA LEU A 27 3.12 -8.74 -3.71
C LEU A 27 2.63 -9.58 -4.89
N ALA A 28 3.37 -10.62 -5.28
CA ALA A 28 2.97 -11.54 -6.33
C ALA A 28 1.63 -12.21 -6.01
N ALA A 29 1.48 -12.75 -4.79
CA ALA A 29 0.24 -13.37 -4.34
C ALA A 29 -0.94 -12.38 -4.33
N LEU A 30 -0.74 -11.15 -3.85
CA LEU A 30 -1.77 -10.11 -3.87
C LEU A 30 -2.18 -9.74 -5.30
N VAL A 31 -1.21 -9.57 -6.21
CA VAL A 31 -1.48 -9.25 -7.62
C VAL A 31 -2.30 -10.35 -8.29
N ASP A 32 -1.95 -11.61 -8.06
CA ASP A 32 -2.66 -12.74 -8.67
C ASP A 32 -4.06 -12.93 -8.07
N ALA A 33 -4.21 -12.77 -6.75
CA ALA A 33 -5.53 -12.78 -6.10
C ALA A 33 -6.44 -11.65 -6.61
N MET A 34 -5.89 -10.44 -6.79
CA MET A 34 -6.62 -9.30 -7.37
C MET A 34 -7.07 -9.62 -8.81
N LYS A 35 -6.22 -10.25 -9.62
CA LYS A 35 -6.57 -10.66 -10.99
C LYS A 35 -7.65 -11.75 -11.00
N SER A 36 -7.59 -12.71 -10.08
CA SER A 36 -8.58 -13.79 -9.96
C SER A 36 -9.98 -13.23 -9.71
N VAL A 37 -10.10 -12.28 -8.77
CA VAL A 37 -11.41 -11.77 -8.33
C VAL A 37 -11.93 -10.61 -9.17
N ARG A 38 -11.04 -9.70 -9.60
CA ARG A 38 -11.43 -8.44 -10.28
C ARG A 38 -11.06 -8.41 -11.76
N GLY A 39 -10.44 -9.46 -12.29
CA GLY A 39 -9.95 -9.54 -13.66
C GLY A 39 -8.59 -8.86 -13.89
N PRO A 40 -8.05 -8.90 -15.12
CA PRO A 40 -6.68 -8.47 -15.43
C PRO A 40 -6.33 -7.05 -15.00
N ASP A 41 -7.28 -6.11 -15.12
CA ASP A 41 -7.09 -4.70 -14.75
C ASP A 41 -7.25 -4.43 -13.24
N GLY A 42 -7.72 -5.43 -12.49
CA GLY A 42 -7.97 -5.33 -11.06
C GLY A 42 -6.72 -5.15 -10.20
N ALA A 43 -5.54 -5.46 -10.75
CA ALA A 43 -4.26 -5.44 -10.02
C ALA A 43 -3.35 -4.25 -10.39
N LYS A 44 -3.91 -3.12 -10.83
CA LYS A 44 -3.11 -1.93 -11.15
C LYS A 44 -2.39 -1.41 -9.91
N GLN A 45 -1.06 -1.54 -9.91
CA GLN A 45 -0.18 -1.03 -8.88
C GLN A 45 0.05 0.48 -9.06
N TYR A 46 0.12 1.21 -7.95
CA TYR A 46 0.46 2.63 -7.94
C TYR A 46 1.13 2.99 -6.62
N SER A 47 1.88 4.08 -6.61
CA SER A 47 2.42 4.67 -5.38
C SER A 47 1.63 5.92 -5.03
N MET A 48 1.47 6.16 -3.73
CA MET A 48 0.88 7.39 -3.22
C MET A 48 1.88 8.06 -2.28
N THR A 49 1.89 9.39 -2.27
CA THR A 49 2.59 10.15 -1.24
C THR A 49 1.73 10.15 0.02
N GLY A 50 2.25 9.58 1.10
CA GLY A 50 1.60 9.48 2.39
C GLY A 50 2.54 8.83 3.39
N SER A 51 2.26 8.98 4.68
CA SER A 51 3.09 8.39 5.73
C SER A 51 2.27 7.38 6.52
N LEU A 52 2.77 6.15 6.56
CA LEU A 52 2.21 5.06 7.36
C LEU A 52 3.30 4.56 8.31
N PRO A 53 3.50 5.21 9.48
CA PRO A 53 4.62 4.91 10.38
C PRO A 53 4.72 3.43 10.77
N LEU A 54 3.59 2.79 11.02
CA LEU A 54 3.56 1.38 11.42
C LEU A 54 4.02 0.43 10.31
N VAL A 55 3.73 0.75 9.04
CA VAL A 55 4.16 -0.08 7.90
C VAL A 55 5.68 -0.10 7.81
N ARG A 56 6.34 1.03 8.10
CA ARG A 56 7.81 1.11 8.13
C ARG A 56 8.39 0.24 9.24
N ASP A 57 7.77 0.24 10.42
CA ASP A 57 8.21 -0.59 11.53
C ASP A 57 8.06 -2.08 11.20
N LEU A 58 6.97 -2.49 10.54
CA LEU A 58 6.79 -3.87 10.08
C LEU A 58 7.89 -4.28 9.07
N GLN A 59 8.18 -3.43 8.08
CA GLN A 59 9.28 -3.71 7.13
C GLN A 59 10.64 -3.86 7.84
N ARG A 60 10.93 -3.03 8.85
CA ARG A 60 12.18 -3.12 9.63
C ARG A 60 12.31 -4.42 10.41
N ASN A 61 11.19 -4.99 10.83
CA ASN A 61 11.15 -6.29 11.49
C ASN A 61 11.23 -7.46 10.50
N GLY A 62 11.43 -7.19 9.20
CA GLY A 62 11.62 -8.21 8.17
C GLY A 62 10.32 -8.81 7.64
N PHE A 63 9.16 -8.21 7.95
CA PHE A 63 7.89 -8.66 7.38
C PHE A 63 7.77 -8.27 5.91
N ASP A 64 7.17 -9.16 5.12
CA ASP A 64 6.70 -8.87 3.78
C ASP A 64 5.37 -8.10 3.88
N VAL A 65 5.40 -6.79 3.63
CA VAL A 65 4.25 -5.90 3.86
C VAL A 65 3.69 -5.38 2.56
N GLN A 66 2.42 -5.69 2.32
CA GLN A 66 1.65 -5.20 1.18
C GLN A 66 0.48 -4.34 1.67
N ILE A 67 0.14 -3.31 0.89
CA ILE A 67 -0.98 -2.40 1.20
C ILE A 67 -1.98 -2.47 0.06
N THR A 68 -3.23 -2.74 0.38
CA THR A 68 -4.36 -2.67 -0.53
C THR A 68 -5.57 -2.11 0.21
N GLY A 69 -6.55 -1.63 -0.55
CA GLY A 69 -7.77 -1.06 -0.01
C GLY A 69 -8.93 -1.22 -0.97
N PHE A 70 -10.12 -1.37 -0.41
CA PHE A 70 -11.35 -1.59 -1.17
C PHE A 70 -12.35 -0.49 -0.85
N GLY A 71 -12.96 0.09 -1.88
CA GLY A 71 -13.82 1.26 -1.73
C GLY A 71 -13.67 2.19 -2.91
N ARG A 72 -13.91 3.49 -2.70
CA ARG A 72 -13.74 4.52 -3.72
C ARG A 72 -12.80 5.60 -3.18
N SER A 73 -11.63 5.74 -3.78
CA SER A 73 -10.62 6.71 -3.35
C SER A 73 -11.13 8.16 -3.37
N THR A 74 -12.15 8.47 -4.18
CA THR A 74 -12.79 9.79 -4.24
C THR A 74 -13.52 10.19 -2.97
N TYR A 75 -13.91 9.23 -2.12
CA TYR A 75 -14.64 9.48 -0.88
C TYR A 75 -13.79 9.27 0.38
N TYR A 76 -12.51 8.89 0.21
CA TYR A 76 -11.58 8.72 1.32
C TYR A 76 -11.35 10.07 2.02
N HIS A 77 -11.62 10.14 3.33
CA HIS A 77 -11.63 11.38 4.14
C HIS A 77 -12.61 12.48 3.71
N ALA A 78 -13.61 12.17 2.87
CA ALA A 78 -14.64 13.13 2.48
C ALA A 78 -15.73 13.26 3.57
N PRO A 79 -16.41 14.43 3.71
CA PRO A 79 -17.51 14.60 4.68
C PRO A 79 -18.67 13.60 4.52
N ASN A 80 -18.86 13.07 3.32
CA ASN A 80 -19.84 12.03 2.97
C ASN A 80 -19.14 10.74 2.54
N GLU A 81 -18.16 10.30 3.34
CA GLU A 81 -17.42 9.07 3.10
C GLU A 81 -18.38 7.89 2.87
N GLN A 82 -18.19 7.22 1.73
CA GLN A 82 -19.06 6.13 1.30
C GLN A 82 -18.29 5.11 0.45
N ALA A 83 -18.79 3.90 0.46
CA ALA A 83 -18.23 2.80 -0.31
C ALA A 83 -19.34 1.85 -0.80
N LYS A 84 -19.02 1.03 -1.80
CA LYS A 84 -19.92 -0.01 -2.32
C LYS A 84 -19.69 -1.30 -1.53
N LEU A 85 -20.77 -1.93 -1.07
CA LEU A 85 -20.70 -3.24 -0.40
C LEU A 85 -19.94 -4.28 -1.23
N GLU A 86 -20.25 -4.36 -2.52
CA GLU A 86 -19.57 -5.21 -3.51
C GLU A 86 -18.04 -5.11 -3.46
N HIS A 87 -17.49 -3.91 -3.24
CA HIS A 87 -16.02 -3.76 -3.19
C HIS A 87 -15.43 -4.47 -1.97
N PHE A 88 -16.15 -4.48 -0.84
CA PHE A 88 -15.72 -5.19 0.37
C PHE A 88 -15.89 -6.70 0.22
N GLU A 89 -16.98 -7.17 -0.39
CA GLU A 89 -17.18 -8.59 -0.70
C GLU A 89 -16.03 -9.14 -1.56
N GLN A 90 -15.67 -8.40 -2.62
CA GLN A 90 -14.48 -8.71 -3.42
C GLN A 90 -13.21 -8.70 -2.57
N GLY A 91 -13.08 -7.75 -1.63
CA GLY A 91 -11.93 -7.65 -0.74
C GLY A 91 -11.75 -8.87 0.16
N PHE A 92 -12.84 -9.41 0.70
CA PHE A 92 -12.82 -10.65 1.46
C PHE A 92 -12.50 -11.87 0.57
N ALA A 93 -13.02 -11.92 -0.65
CA ALA A 93 -12.68 -12.98 -1.59
C ALA A 93 -11.17 -12.97 -1.94
N ILE A 94 -10.59 -11.79 -2.15
CA ILE A 94 -9.15 -11.60 -2.40
C ILE A 94 -8.34 -12.03 -1.18
N LEU A 95 -8.78 -11.70 0.04
CA LEU A 95 -8.12 -12.17 1.25
C LEU A 95 -8.12 -13.70 1.32
N GLY A 96 -9.24 -14.36 0.98
CA GLY A 96 -9.33 -15.82 0.89
C GLY A 96 -8.31 -16.40 -0.09
N GLU A 97 -8.24 -15.86 -1.31
CA GLU A 97 -7.26 -16.25 -2.32
C GLU A 97 -5.80 -16.08 -1.84
N ILE A 98 -5.48 -15.01 -1.12
CA ILE A 98 -4.14 -14.80 -0.57
C ILE A 98 -3.81 -15.88 0.47
N CYS A 99 -4.75 -16.19 1.37
CA CYS A 99 -4.58 -17.23 2.37
C CYS A 99 -4.36 -18.61 1.73
N GLU A 100 -5.08 -18.94 0.66
CA GLU A 100 -4.90 -20.22 -0.07
C GLU A 100 -3.57 -20.31 -0.81
N ARG A 101 -3.00 -19.18 -1.23
CA ARG A 101 -1.74 -19.12 -1.98
C ARG A 101 -0.50 -19.09 -1.09
N LEU A 102 -0.61 -18.52 0.11
CA LEU A 102 0.50 -18.31 1.04
C LEU A 102 0.46 -19.21 2.28
N GLY A 103 -0.70 -19.79 2.60
CA GLY A 103 -0.89 -20.74 3.70
C GLY A 103 -0.51 -22.16 3.32
#